data_AF-A0A558GS79-F1
#
_entry.id   AF-A0A558GS79-F1
#
_cell.length_a   1.000
_cell.length_b   1.000
_cell.length_c   1.000
_cell.angle_alpha   90.00
_cell.angle_beta   90.00
_cell.angle_gamma   90.00
#
_symmetry.space_group_name_H-M   'P 1'
#
loop_
_entity.id
_entity.type
_entity.pdbx_description
1 polymer ?
#
loop_
_entity_poly.entity_id
_entity_poly.type
_entity_poly.pdbx_seq_one_letter_code
_entity_poly.pdbx_strand_id
1 'polypeptide(L)'
;MAVGVFDLFSVGIGPSSSHTVGPMRAAAVFAGELKDAGVLGSVASLRVDLYGSLAATGRGHGTMTATLLGLEGYHPELILPDEVEERLAGIAESGVLNLAGASGGGVELPYAVEDMVLHPLTVLPRHT
;
A
#
# COMPACT_ATOMS: atom_id res chain seq x y z
N MET A 1 -19.86 10.23 18.57
CA MET A 1 -18.49 10.20 18.03
C MET A 1 -17.92 11.60 18.23
N ALA A 2 -16.78 11.74 18.90
CA ALA A 2 -16.11 13.03 19.04
C ALA A 2 -15.13 13.21 17.87
N VAL A 3 -15.04 14.42 17.31
CA VAL A 3 -14.08 14.78 16.26
C VAL A 3 -13.13 15.81 16.85
N GLY A 4 -11.83 15.54 16.80
CA GLY A 4 -10.76 16.39 17.30
C GLY A 4 -9.94 17.06 16.18
N VAL A 5 -9.07 18.00 16.56
CA VAL A 5 -8.21 18.72 15.61
C VAL A 5 -7.25 17.79 14.84
N PHE A 6 -6.78 16.72 15.49
CA PHE A 6 -5.88 15.75 14.87
C PHE A 6 -6.59 14.78 13.90
N ASP A 7 -7.92 14.71 13.95
CA ASP A 7 -8.70 13.98 12.94
C ASP A 7 -8.85 14.81 11.65
N LEU A 8 -8.78 16.14 11.77
CA LEU A 8 -8.91 17.08 10.65
C LEU A 8 -7.57 17.37 9.97
N PHE A 9 -6.48 17.38 10.74
CA PHE A 9 -5.13 17.70 10.28
C PHE A 9 -4.18 16.55 10.56
N SER A 10 -3.90 15.75 9.53
CA SER A 10 -2.98 14.62 9.59
C SER A 10 -1.79 14.82 8.66
N VAL A 11 -0.61 14.40 9.10
CA VAL A 11 0.58 14.27 8.24
C VAL A 11 0.41 13.04 7.35
N GLY A 12 0.79 13.15 6.08
CA GLY A 12 0.77 12.06 5.13
C GLY A 12 1.40 12.47 3.80
N ILE A 13 1.47 11.51 2.87
CA ILE A 13 1.94 11.75 1.50
C ILE A 13 0.79 12.15 0.57
N GLY A 14 1.09 13.06 -0.37
CA GLY A 14 0.18 13.43 -1.45
C GLY A 14 0.17 12.40 -2.59
N PRO A 15 -0.72 12.54 -3.59
CA PRO A 15 -1.62 13.69 -3.78
C PRO A 15 -2.99 13.57 -3.10
N SER A 16 -3.38 12.41 -2.55
CA SER A 16 -4.74 12.17 -2.07
C SER A 16 -4.83 11.39 -0.77
N SER A 17 -5.62 11.89 0.17
CA SER A 17 -5.87 11.18 1.43
C SER A 17 -6.63 9.86 1.21
N SER A 18 -7.62 9.85 0.32
CA SER A 18 -8.46 8.67 0.08
C SER A 18 -7.82 7.64 -0.86
N HIS A 19 -7.01 8.11 -1.82
CA HIS A 19 -6.44 7.26 -2.86
C HIS A 19 -4.93 7.03 -2.68
N THR A 20 -4.26 7.71 -1.77
CA THR A 20 -2.84 7.49 -1.47
C THR A 20 -2.66 7.04 -0.02
N VAL A 21 -3.06 7.86 0.96
CA VAL A 21 -2.84 7.58 2.39
C VAL A 21 -3.65 6.37 2.85
N GLY A 22 -4.94 6.29 2.50
CA GLY A 22 -5.80 5.17 2.86
C GLY A 22 -5.27 3.81 2.38
N PRO A 23 -5.02 3.63 1.07
CA PRO A 23 -4.46 2.39 0.53
C PRO A 23 -3.11 2.01 1.12
N MET A 24 -2.20 2.96 1.30
CA MET A 24 -0.90 2.71 1.94
C MET A 24 -1.06 2.18 3.36
N ARG A 25 -1.94 2.79 4.17
CA ARG A 25 -2.23 2.30 5.53
C ARG A 25 -2.86 0.92 5.52
N ALA A 26 -3.82 0.66 4.64
CA ALA A 26 -4.45 -0.65 4.54
C ALA A 26 -3.43 -1.75 4.21
N ALA A 27 -2.51 -1.46 3.29
CA ALA A 27 -1.42 -2.34 2.93
C ALA A 27 -0.41 -2.56 4.07
N ALA A 28 -0.03 -1.51 4.80
CA ALA A 28 0.86 -1.61 5.95
C ALA A 28 0.25 -2.43 7.09
N VAL A 29 -1.05 -2.26 7.36
CA VAL A 29 -1.79 -3.08 8.33
C VAL A 29 -1.76 -4.54 7.90
N PHE A 30 -2.07 -4.84 6.65
CA PHE A 30 -2.04 -6.22 6.14
C PHE A 30 -0.65 -6.87 6.28
N ALA A 31 0.42 -6.17 5.89
CA ALA A 31 1.78 -6.66 6.04
C ALA A 31 2.18 -6.89 7.51
N GLY A 32 1.77 -5.97 8.40
CA GLY A 32 1.95 -6.09 9.84
C GLY A 32 1.22 -7.31 10.42
N GLU A 33 -0.04 -7.55 10.04
CA GLU A 33 -0.83 -8.70 10.49
C GLU A 33 -0.18 -10.04 10.10
N LEU A 34 0.39 -10.15 8.89
CA LEU A 34 1.12 -11.35 8.46
C LEU A 34 2.39 -11.59 9.29
N LYS A 35 3.09 -10.51 9.63
CA LYS A 35 4.29 -10.56 10.47
C LYS A 35 3.93 -10.96 11.91
N ASP A 36 2.93 -10.33 12.50
CA ASP A 36 2.49 -10.59 13.88
C ASP A 36 1.93 -12.00 14.04
N ALA A 37 1.30 -12.55 13.00
CA ALA A 37 0.86 -13.94 12.96
C ALA A 37 2.01 -14.94 12.78
N GLY A 38 3.24 -14.48 12.51
CA GLY A 38 4.42 -15.33 12.31
C GLY A 38 4.38 -16.17 11.02
N VAL A 39 3.52 -15.80 10.06
CA VAL A 39 3.32 -16.56 8.81
C VAL A 39 4.07 -15.97 7.62
N LEU A 40 4.70 -14.81 7.78
CA LEU A 40 5.39 -14.09 6.71
C LEU A 40 6.37 -14.97 5.92
N GLY A 41 7.19 -15.77 6.60
CA GLY A 41 8.16 -16.67 5.96
C GLY A 41 7.57 -17.82 5.14
N SER A 42 6.25 -18.03 5.21
CA SER A 42 5.52 -19.03 4.42
C SER A 42 4.76 -18.45 3.23
N VAL A 43 4.75 -17.12 3.09
CA VAL A 43 4.06 -16.43 2.01
C VAL A 43 4.79 -16.70 0.70
N ALA A 44 4.09 -17.34 -0.24
CA ALA A 44 4.65 -17.69 -1.56
C ALA A 44 4.19 -16.76 -2.68
N SER A 45 3.09 -16.03 -2.49
CA SER A 45 2.54 -15.10 -3.47
C SER A 45 1.67 -14.06 -2.80
N LEU A 46 1.45 -12.96 -3.53
CA LEU A 46 0.62 -11.84 -3.13
C LEU A 46 -0.42 -11.55 -4.21
N ARG A 47 -1.59 -11.08 -3.81
CA ARG A 47 -2.63 -10.60 -4.72
C ARG A 47 -3.28 -9.36 -4.14
N VAL A 48 -3.35 -8.32 -4.96
CA VAL A 48 -4.07 -7.07 -4.66
C VAL A 48 -5.14 -6.87 -5.72
N ASP A 49 -6.39 -6.73 -5.26
CA ASP A 49 -7.52 -6.36 -6.10
C ASP A 49 -8.02 -4.97 -5.68
N LEU A 50 -8.03 -4.02 -6.63
CA LEU A 50 -8.59 -2.70 -6.44
C LEU A 50 -9.97 -2.65 -7.09
N TYR A 51 -10.95 -2.02 -6.41
CA TYR A 51 -12.34 -1.98 -6.83
C TYR A 51 -12.85 -0.54 -7.01
N GLY A 52 -13.94 -0.39 -7.75
CA GLY A 52 -14.70 0.86 -7.86
C GLY A 52 -13.86 2.09 -8.22
N SER A 53 -14.10 3.18 -7.48
CA SER A 53 -13.45 4.48 -7.68
C SER A 53 -11.93 4.42 -7.46
N LEU A 54 -11.50 3.56 -6.53
CA LEU A 54 -10.10 3.34 -6.21
C LEU A 54 -9.34 2.76 -7.42
N ALA A 55 -9.94 1.78 -8.09
CA ALA A 55 -9.40 1.24 -9.34
C ALA A 55 -9.54 2.22 -10.52
N ALA A 56 -10.68 2.91 -10.62
CA ALA A 56 -10.96 3.79 -11.76
C ALA A 56 -10.03 5.00 -11.85
N THR A 57 -9.62 5.55 -10.71
CA THR A 57 -8.82 6.80 -10.66
C THR A 57 -7.44 6.63 -10.06
N GLY A 58 -7.10 5.44 -9.55
CA GLY A 58 -5.92 5.24 -8.73
C GLY A 58 -4.60 5.53 -9.44
N ARG A 59 -4.52 5.39 -10.77
CA ARG A 59 -3.31 5.71 -11.54
C ARG A 59 -2.92 7.19 -11.42
N GLY A 60 -3.90 8.09 -11.45
CA GLY A 60 -3.68 9.54 -11.29
C GLY A 60 -3.40 9.98 -9.85
N HIS A 61 -3.65 9.10 -8.88
CA HIS A 61 -3.54 9.39 -7.45
C HIS A 61 -2.43 8.59 -6.74
N GLY A 62 -1.64 7.81 -7.49
CA GLY A 62 -0.57 6.99 -6.92
C GLY A 62 -1.05 5.85 -6.04
N THR A 63 -2.28 5.34 -6.23
CA THR A 63 -2.82 4.28 -5.37
C THR A 63 -2.00 2.99 -5.40
N MET A 64 -1.50 2.58 -6.58
CA MET A 64 -0.77 1.32 -6.72
C MET A 64 0.59 1.44 -6.05
N THR A 65 1.32 2.52 -6.33
CA THR A 65 2.64 2.78 -5.72
C THR A 65 2.52 2.96 -4.21
N ALA A 66 1.51 3.68 -3.72
CA ALA A 66 1.22 3.79 -2.29
C ALA A 66 0.90 2.42 -1.65
N THR A 67 0.17 1.57 -2.36
CA THR A 67 -0.12 0.20 -1.91
C THR A 67 1.14 -0.65 -1.82
N LEU A 68 2.05 -0.58 -2.80
CA LEU A 68 3.34 -1.28 -2.75
C LEU A 68 4.19 -0.83 -1.54
N LEU A 69 4.32 0.48 -1.32
CA LEU A 69 5.09 1.01 -0.18
C LEU A 69 4.49 0.55 1.15
N GLY A 70 3.17 0.56 1.27
CA GLY A 70 2.49 0.02 2.44
C GLY A 70 2.77 -1.46 2.63
N LEU A 71 2.76 -2.27 1.57
CA LEU A 71 3.08 -3.70 1.64
C LEU A 71 4.53 -3.95 2.06
N GLU A 72 5.48 -3.09 1.68
CA GLU A 72 6.84 -3.17 2.21
C GLU A 72 6.95 -2.75 3.69
N GLY A 73 5.87 -2.25 4.30
CA GLY A 73 5.77 -1.89 5.71
C GLY A 73 5.98 -0.41 6.00
N TYR A 74 5.98 0.45 4.98
CA TYR A 74 6.08 1.89 5.19
C TYR A 74 4.73 2.51 5.58
N HIS A 75 4.81 3.55 6.40
CA HIS A 75 3.65 4.32 6.84
C HIS A 75 3.65 5.72 6.22
N PRO A 76 2.49 6.24 5.76
CA PRO A 76 2.44 7.50 5.02
C PRO A 76 2.84 8.70 5.88
N GLU A 77 2.69 8.61 7.20
CA GLU A 77 3.13 9.64 8.15
C GLU A 77 4.63 9.61 8.49
N LEU A 78 5.36 8.53 8.12
CA LEU A 78 6.76 8.32 8.48
C LEU A 78 7.71 8.27 7.28
N ILE A 79 7.22 7.82 6.12
CA ILE A 79 8.05 7.62 4.93
C ILE A 79 8.59 8.96 4.41
N LEU A 80 9.87 8.98 4.08
CA LEU A 80 10.54 10.14 3.48
C LEU A 80 10.42 10.12 1.95
N PRO A 81 10.42 11.29 1.29
CA PRO A 81 10.38 11.37 -0.18
C PRO A 81 11.48 10.56 -0.87
N ASP A 82 12.71 10.58 -0.34
CA ASP A 82 13.83 9.84 -0.91
C ASP A 82 13.60 8.32 -0.82
N GLU A 83 12.99 7.83 0.27
CA GLU A 83 12.63 6.42 0.42
C GLU A 83 11.54 6.01 -0.57
N VAL A 84 10.55 6.89 -0.82
CA VAL A 84 9.52 6.66 -1.86
C VAL A 84 10.18 6.47 -3.22
N GLU A 85 11.08 7.37 -3.61
CA GLU A 85 11.76 7.32 -4.91
C GLU A 85 12.64 6.07 -5.02
N GLU A 86 13.45 5.79 -4.01
CA GLU A 86 14.36 4.65 -3.97
C GLU A 86 13.59 3.33 -4.09
N ARG A 87 12.55 3.13 -3.27
CA ARG A 87 11.81 1.87 -3.24
C ARG A 87 11.00 1.64 -4.51
N LEU A 88 10.34 2.68 -5.04
CA LEU A 88 9.60 2.54 -6.30
C LEU A 88 10.53 2.27 -7.48
N ALA A 89 11.71 2.89 -7.52
CA ALA A 89 12.73 2.58 -8.54
C ALA A 89 13.22 1.14 -8.40
N GLY A 90 13.51 0.69 -7.17
CA GLY A 90 13.96 -0.68 -6.90
C GLY A 90 12.95 -1.74 -7.31
N ILE A 91 11.65 -1.55 -7.01
CA ILE A 91 10.59 -2.48 -7.44
C ILE A 91 10.44 -2.46 -8.96
N ALA A 92 10.48 -1.28 -9.60
CA ALA A 92 10.36 -1.17 -11.05
C ALA A 92 11.52 -1.83 -11.82
N GLU A 93 12.74 -1.79 -11.28
CA GLU A 93 13.92 -2.43 -11.87
C GLU A 93 13.95 -3.93 -11.63
N SER A 94 13.64 -4.37 -10.41
CA SER A 94 13.77 -5.79 -10.02
C SER A 94 12.52 -6.62 -10.29
N GLY A 95 11.33 -6.00 -10.34
CA GLY A 95 10.05 -6.70 -10.29
C GLY A 95 9.79 -7.39 -8.95
N VAL A 96 10.51 -7.00 -7.89
CA VAL A 96 10.47 -7.66 -6.57
C VAL A 96 10.05 -6.66 -5.50
N LEU A 97 9.05 -7.08 -4.71
CA LEU A 97 8.58 -6.41 -3.51
C LEU A 97 9.18 -7.09 -2.27
N ASN A 98 9.67 -6.31 -1.30
CA ASN A 98 10.08 -6.84 0.00
C ASN A 98 8.95 -6.71 1.03
N LEU A 99 8.06 -7.70 1.08
CA LEU A 99 6.87 -7.71 1.94
C LEU A 99 7.27 -7.57 3.43
N ALA A 100 6.73 -6.56 4.11
CA ALA A 100 7.05 -6.15 5.48
C ALA A 100 8.56 -5.84 5.73
N GLY A 101 9.34 -5.58 4.69
CA GLY A 101 10.78 -5.33 4.75
C GLY A 101 11.20 -4.18 5.66
N ALA A 102 10.47 -3.06 5.63
CA ALA A 102 10.77 -1.85 6.42
C ALA A 102 10.71 -2.10 7.94
N SER A 103 9.92 -3.09 8.37
CA SER A 103 9.82 -3.50 9.77
C SER A 103 10.89 -4.52 10.19
N GLY A 104 11.74 -4.98 9.26
CA GLY A 104 12.72 -6.05 9.46
C GLY A 104 12.14 -7.46 9.35
N GLY A 105 12.93 -8.39 8.80
CA GLY A 105 12.52 -9.78 8.59
C GLY A 105 11.55 -9.99 7.42
N GLY A 106 11.58 -9.10 6.44
CA GLY A 106 10.72 -9.16 5.26
C GLY A 106 10.98 -10.36 4.33
N VAL A 107 10.06 -10.56 3.39
CA VAL A 107 10.14 -11.63 2.38
C VAL A 107 10.05 -11.02 0.99
N GLU A 108 11.02 -11.36 0.14
CA GLU A 108 11.05 -10.96 -1.26
C GLU A 108 10.06 -11.79 -2.07
N LEU A 109 9.18 -11.10 -2.81
CA LEU A 109 8.18 -11.70 -3.68
C LEU A 109 8.27 -11.07 -5.07
N PRO A 110 8.19 -11.86 -6.16
CA PRO A 110 8.03 -11.28 -7.50
C PRO A 110 6.65 -10.64 -7.58
N TYR A 111 6.61 -9.31 -7.43
CA TYR A 111 5.37 -8.54 -7.37
C TYR A 111 5.64 -7.07 -7.69
N ALA A 112 4.89 -6.53 -8.66
CA ALA A 112 4.96 -5.14 -9.08
C ALA A 112 3.56 -4.54 -9.31
N VAL A 113 3.50 -3.30 -9.80
CA VAL A 113 2.24 -2.60 -10.08
C VAL A 113 1.38 -3.37 -11.10
N GLU A 114 2.05 -4.00 -12.06
CA GLU A 114 1.46 -4.73 -13.18
C GLU A 114 0.69 -5.99 -12.73
N ASP A 115 1.02 -6.54 -11.56
CA ASP A 115 0.37 -7.70 -10.97
C ASP A 115 -0.93 -7.35 -10.21
N MET A 116 -1.23 -6.05 -10.04
CA MET A 116 -2.46 -5.61 -9.40
C MET A 116 -3.66 -5.77 -10.34
N VAL A 117 -4.75 -6.33 -9.81
CA VAL A 117 -5.99 -6.53 -10.56
C VAL A 117 -6.93 -5.35 -10.33
N LEU A 118 -7.36 -4.71 -11.43
CA LEU A 118 -8.25 -3.56 -11.38
C LEU A 118 -9.67 -3.94 -11.78
N HIS A 119 -10.64 -3.65 -10.90
CA HIS A 119 -12.07 -3.86 -11.11
C HIS A 119 -12.83 -2.52 -11.08
N PRO A 120 -12.60 -1.59 -12.02
CA PRO A 120 -13.15 -0.22 -11.95
C PRO A 120 -14.67 -0.15 -12.03
N LEU A 121 -15.33 -1.18 -12.59
CA LEU A 121 -16.78 -1.27 -12.73
C LEU A 121 -17.44 -2.16 -11.66
N THR A 122 -16.66 -2.70 -10.72
CA THR A 122 -17.18 -3.53 -9.63
C THR A 122 -17.10 -2.75 -8.33
N VAL A 123 -18.25 -2.53 -7.70
CA VAL A 123 -18.36 -1.83 -6.41
C VAL A 123 -18.65 -2.86 -5.33
N LEU A 124 -17.88 -2.80 -4.24
CA LEU A 124 -18.11 -3.67 -3.08
C LEU A 124 -19.29 -3.15 -2.24
N PRO A 125 -19.99 -4.02 -1.47
CA PRO A 125 -21.25 -3.64 -0.82
C PRO A 125 -21.17 -2.48 0.19
N ARG A 126 -19.99 -2.19 0.75
CA ARG A 126 -19.82 -1.16 1.80
C ARG A 126 -19.55 0.23 1.25
N HIS A 127 -18.73 0.35 0.20
CA HIS A 127 -18.26 1.63 -0.32
C HIS A 127 -17.70 1.44 -1.74
N THR A 128 -17.66 2.55 -2.48
CA THR A 128 -17.07 2.65 -3.83
C THR A 128 -15.57 2.76 -3.84
#